data_AF-A0ABD1LF58-F1
#
_entry.id   AF-A0ABD1LF58-F1
#
_cell.length_a   1.000
_cell.length_b   1.000
_cell.length_c   1.000
_cell.angle_alpha   90.00
_cell.angle_beta   90.00
_cell.angle_gamma   90.00
#
_symmetry.space_group_name_H-M   'P 1'
#
loop_
_entity.id
_entity.type
_entity.pdbx_description
1 polymer ?
#
loop_
_entity_poly.entity_id
_entity_poly.type
_entity_poly.pdbx_seq_one_letter_code
_entity_poly.pdbx_strand_id
1 'polypeptide(L)'
;MLKNEGVAAFYKEENTEKILYGLDDIVGQSDIIIVEGEMDKLAMEEAGFFNCVVVPDGAPPLVSSKELPFPDQATWVIRATDGDPPGQALAEEVARRIGKEKLEWFCLD
;
A
#
# COMPACT_ATOMS: atom_id res chain seq x y z
N MET A 1 -26.85 -2.40 -25.55
CA MET A 1 -27.23 -2.61 -24.14
C MET A 1 -26.51 -3.90 -23.75
N LEU A 2 -25.42 -3.93 -22.99
CA LEU A 2 -24.77 -3.00 -22.06
C LEU A 2 -23.30 -2.78 -22.42
N LYS A 3 -22.70 -1.75 -21.82
CA LYS A 3 -21.42 -1.12 -22.16
C LYS A 3 -20.25 -2.02 -21.74
N ASN A 4 -19.22 -2.12 -22.57
CA ASN A 4 -17.88 -2.48 -22.08
C ASN A 4 -17.47 -1.33 -21.15
N GLU A 5 -17.66 -1.53 -19.85
CA GLU A 5 -17.16 -0.62 -18.84
C GLU A 5 -15.64 -0.70 -18.91
N GLY A 6 -15.02 0.40 -19.31
CA GLY A 6 -13.58 0.49 -19.54
C GLY A 6 -12.85 0.21 -18.24
N VAL A 7 -12.37 -1.03 -18.10
CA VAL A 7 -11.41 -1.40 -17.07
C VAL A 7 -10.14 -0.63 -17.40
N ALA A 8 -9.71 0.25 -16.51
CA ALA A 8 -8.43 0.94 -16.68
C ALA A 8 -7.34 -0.13 -16.79
N ALA A 9 -6.72 -0.22 -17.97
CA ALA A 9 -5.62 -1.14 -18.20
C ALA A 9 -4.35 -0.50 -17.61
N PHE A 10 -3.94 -0.96 -16.43
CA PHE A 10 -2.64 -0.65 -15.88
C PHE A 10 -1.60 -1.57 -16.51
N TYR A 11 -0.51 -0.99 -17.02
CA TYR A 11 0.55 -1.72 -17.71
C TYR A 11 1.77 -1.81 -16.80
N LYS A 12 2.28 -3.02 -16.60
CA LYS A 12 3.50 -3.31 -15.85
C LYS A 12 4.32 -4.33 -16.64
N GLU A 13 5.65 -4.22 -16.63
CA GLU A 13 6.49 -5.21 -17.31
C GLU A 13 6.33 -6.60 -16.69
N GLU A 14 6.14 -7.60 -17.54
CA GLU A 14 6.04 -8.99 -17.12
C GLU A 14 7.34 -9.45 -16.43
N ASN A 15 7.22 -10.26 -15.37
CA ASN A 15 8.33 -10.77 -14.54
C ASN A 15 9.10 -9.76 -13.68
N THR A 16 8.52 -8.58 -13.40
CA THR A 16 9.10 -7.64 -12.42
C THR A 16 8.95 -8.14 -10.97
N GLU A 17 9.98 -7.90 -10.16
CA GLU A 17 9.94 -8.17 -8.71
C GLU A 17 8.89 -7.29 -8.03
N LYS A 18 8.09 -7.88 -7.14
CA LYS A 18 7.03 -7.17 -6.43
C LYS A 18 7.62 -6.45 -5.21
N ILE A 19 8.09 -5.23 -5.41
CA ILE A 19 8.59 -4.34 -4.36
C ILE A 19 7.62 -3.18 -4.12
N LEU A 20 7.69 -2.57 -2.93
CA LEU A 20 6.95 -1.33 -2.65
C LEU A 20 7.48 -0.20 -3.54
N TYR A 21 6.58 0.62 -4.07
CA TYR A 21 6.96 1.84 -4.77
C TYR A 21 7.17 2.97 -3.76
N GLY A 22 8.26 3.74 -3.88
CA GLY A 22 8.62 4.80 -2.91
C GLY A 22 9.53 4.33 -1.77
N LEU A 23 10.22 3.19 -1.90
CA LEU A 23 11.12 2.67 -0.85
C LEU A 23 12.22 3.68 -0.44
N ASP A 24 12.68 4.52 -1.35
CA ASP A 24 13.68 5.55 -1.05
C ASP A 24 13.12 6.64 -0.12
N ASP A 25 11.80 6.90 -0.18
CA ASP A 25 11.14 7.98 0.55
C ASP A 25 10.97 7.66 2.05
N ILE A 26 11.11 6.38 2.41
CA ILE A 26 10.93 5.88 3.78
C ILE A 26 12.25 5.55 4.48
N VAL A 27 13.40 5.72 3.81
CA VAL A 27 14.71 5.45 4.40
C VAL A 27 14.97 6.41 5.56
N GLY A 28 15.16 5.85 6.76
CA GLY A 28 15.41 6.62 7.98
C GLY A 28 14.18 7.31 8.59
N GLN A 29 12.98 7.03 8.06
CA GLN A 29 11.72 7.53 8.62
C GLN A 29 11.24 6.61 9.75
N SER A 30 10.72 7.20 10.83
CA SER A 30 10.08 6.45 11.91
C SER A 30 8.65 6.05 11.55
N ASP A 31 7.96 6.92 10.80
CA ASP A 31 6.56 6.76 10.43
C ASP A 31 6.49 6.57 8.92
N ILE A 32 5.63 5.66 8.45
CA ILE A 32 5.47 5.34 7.04
C ILE A 32 3.98 5.32 6.72
N ILE A 33 3.59 5.89 5.59
CA ILE A 33 2.23 5.83 5.09
C ILE A 33 2.20 4.80 3.95
N ILE A 34 1.32 3.81 4.05
CA ILE A 34 1.06 2.86 2.97
C ILE A 34 -0.29 3.18 2.36
N VAL A 35 -0.28 3.41 1.06
CA VAL A 35 -1.49 3.61 0.24
C VAL A 35 -1.65 2.49 -0.77
N GLU A 36 -2.86 2.34 -1.29
CA GLU A 36 -3.18 1.32 -2.29
C GLU A 36 -2.84 1.77 -3.71
N GLY A 37 -3.12 3.04 -4.04
CA GLY A 37 -2.95 3.60 -5.37
C GLY A 37 -1.80 4.60 -5.49
N GLU A 38 -1.21 4.68 -6.68
CA GLU A 38 -0.23 5.72 -7.01
C GLU A 38 -0.82 7.14 -6.90
N MET A 39 -2.10 7.31 -7.23
CA MET A 39 -2.76 8.62 -7.08
C MET A 39 -2.86 9.05 -5.61
N ASP A 40 -3.09 8.11 -4.69
CA ASP A 40 -3.14 8.43 -3.27
C ASP A 40 -1.77 8.84 -2.75
N LYS A 41 -0.69 8.21 -3.23
CA LYS A 41 0.68 8.63 -2.90
C LYS A 41 0.93 10.06 -3.36
N LEU A 42 0.54 10.39 -4.60
CA LEU A 42 0.65 11.76 -5.09
C LEU A 42 -0.17 12.74 -4.26
N ALA A 43 -1.38 12.36 -3.83
CA ALA A 43 -2.20 13.19 -2.94
C ALA A 43 -1.53 13.41 -1.57
N MET A 44 -0.87 12.38 -1.02
CA MET A 44 -0.09 12.48 0.21
C MET A 44 1.11 13.42 0.03
N GLU A 45 1.85 13.31 -1.07
CA GLU A 45 2.99 14.18 -1.38
C GLU A 45 2.55 15.65 -1.54
N GLU A 46 1.43 15.90 -2.24
CA GLU A 46 0.84 17.24 -2.36
C GLU A 46 0.37 17.80 -1.01
N ALA A 47 -0.07 16.93 -0.08
CA ALA A 47 -0.40 17.31 1.29
C ALA A 47 0.84 17.50 2.20
N GLY A 48 2.05 17.24 1.69
CA GLY A 48 3.32 17.40 2.41
C GLY A 48 3.81 16.15 3.13
N PHE A 49 3.21 14.99 2.86
CA PHE A 49 3.61 13.69 3.41
C PHE A 49 4.43 12.90 2.40
N PHE A 50 5.76 12.98 2.53
CA PHE A 50 6.68 12.32 1.59
C PHE A 50 7.05 10.90 2.00
N ASN A 51 6.86 10.52 3.26
CA ASN A 51 7.13 9.18 3.79
C ASN A 51 6.07 8.14 3.38
N CYS A 52 5.71 8.09 2.09
CA CYS A 52 4.60 7.32 1.56
C CYS A 52 5.05 6.26 0.54
N VAL A 53 4.50 5.05 0.65
CA VAL A 53 4.73 3.94 -0.28
C VAL A 53 3.43 3.35 -0.80
N VAL A 54 3.51 2.80 -2.01
CA VAL A 54 2.39 2.08 -2.67
C VAL A 54 2.70 0.59 -2.70
N VAL A 55 1.69 -0.24 -2.45
CA VAL A 55 1.82 -1.69 -2.57
C VAL A 55 1.91 -2.16 -4.03
N PRO A 56 2.72 -3.18 -4.34
CA PRO A 56 2.78 -3.72 -5.69
C PRO A 56 1.47 -4.41 -6.05
N ASP A 57 0.86 -3.95 -7.14
CA ASP A 57 -0.38 -4.51 -7.73
C ASP A 57 -1.67 -4.25 -6.91
N GLY A 58 -1.69 -3.20 -6.08
CA GLY A 58 -2.87 -2.83 -5.27
C GLY A 58 -3.10 -3.75 -4.08
N ALA A 59 -4.26 -3.65 -3.42
CA ALA A 59 -4.57 -4.52 -2.29
C ALA A 59 -4.81 -5.96 -2.77
N PRO A 60 -4.05 -6.95 -2.26
CA PRO A 60 -4.22 -8.31 -2.71
C PRO A 60 -5.58 -8.86 -2.23
N PRO A 61 -6.28 -9.65 -3.06
CA PRO A 61 -7.56 -10.24 -2.68
C PRO A 61 -7.45 -11.26 -1.54
N LEU A 62 -6.24 -11.78 -1.28
CA LEU A 62 -5.91 -12.64 -0.16
C LEU A 62 -4.53 -12.31 0.39
N VAL A 63 -4.38 -12.50 1.70
CA VAL A 63 -3.10 -12.47 2.40
C VAL A 63 -2.13 -13.47 1.74
N SER A 64 -1.11 -12.95 1.04
CA SER A 64 -0.11 -13.78 0.37
C SER A 64 0.93 -14.30 1.38
N SER A 65 1.41 -15.52 1.18
CA SER A 65 2.58 -16.06 1.90
C SER A 65 3.90 -15.45 1.43
N LYS A 66 3.90 -14.66 0.35
CA LYS A 66 5.11 -14.11 -0.27
C LYS A 66 5.59 -12.89 0.49
N GLU A 67 6.89 -12.79 0.72
CA GLU A 67 7.47 -11.65 1.46
C GLU A 67 7.34 -10.34 0.67
N LEU A 68 6.66 -9.35 1.26
CA LEU A 68 6.76 -7.95 0.90
C LEU A 68 7.97 -7.35 1.65
N PRO A 69 8.86 -6.63 0.96
CA PRO A 69 10.02 -6.00 1.59
C PRO A 69 9.57 -4.80 2.41
N PHE A 70 9.24 -5.03 3.69
CA PHE A 70 9.00 -3.96 4.66
C PHE A 70 10.29 -3.67 5.42
N PRO A 71 10.62 -2.40 5.67
CA PRO A 71 11.74 -2.07 6.54
C PRO A 71 11.44 -2.49 7.98
N ASP A 72 12.38 -3.19 8.61
CA ASP A 72 12.27 -3.68 10.00
C ASP A 72 12.08 -2.57 11.05
N GLN A 73 12.33 -1.32 10.66
CA GLN A 73 12.48 -0.16 11.56
C GLN A 73 11.26 0.77 11.60
N ALA A 74 10.20 0.45 10.84
CA ALA A 74 8.97 1.23 10.88
C ALA A 74 8.38 1.21 12.30
N THR A 75 8.27 2.40 12.91
CA THR A 75 7.69 2.58 14.24
C THR A 75 6.17 2.71 14.15
N TRP A 76 5.69 3.43 13.14
CA TRP A 76 4.26 3.58 12.86
C TRP A 76 3.98 3.41 11.37
N VAL A 77 2.95 2.64 11.06
CA VAL A 77 2.44 2.52 9.69
C VAL A 77 1.02 3.03 9.66
N ILE A 78 0.80 4.07 8.87
CA ILE A 78 -0.52 4.63 8.59
C ILE A 78 -1.00 3.98 7.30
N ARG A 79 -2.10 3.24 7.40
CA ARG A 79 -2.70 2.57 6.24
C ARG A 79 -3.90 3.38 5.77
N ALA A 80 -3.87 3.83 4.52
CA ALA A 80 -4.91 4.63 3.90
C ALA A 80 -5.40 3.91 2.63
N THR A 81 -6.45 3.11 2.79
CA THR A 81 -6.92 2.11 1.82
C THR A 81 -8.43 2.07 1.82
N ASP A 82 -8.99 1.54 0.75
CA ASP A 82 -10.41 1.32 0.63
C ASP A 82 -10.92 0.38 1.76
N GLY A 83 -12.11 0.66 2.27
CA GLY A 83 -12.75 -0.09 3.38
C GLY A 83 -13.20 -1.51 3.03
N ASP A 84 -12.82 -1.99 1.86
CA ASP A 84 -13.31 -3.20 1.23
C ASP A 84 -12.52 -4.46 1.64
N PRO A 85 -12.98 -5.67 1.25
CA PRO A 85 -12.31 -6.91 1.66
C PRO A 85 -10.84 -7.05 1.20
N PRO A 86 -10.45 -6.70 -0.05
CA PRO A 86 -9.05 -6.61 -0.45
C PRO A 86 -8.23 -5.69 0.44
N GLY A 87 -8.76 -4.51 0.76
CA GLY A 87 -8.19 -3.62 1.74
C GLY A 87 -7.94 -4.38 3.05
N GLN A 88 -8.98 -4.87 3.71
CA GLN A 88 -8.85 -5.55 5.00
C GLN A 88 -7.77 -6.65 4.99
N ALA A 89 -7.66 -7.44 3.90
CA ALA A 89 -6.59 -8.43 3.74
C ALA A 89 -5.19 -7.80 3.71
N LEU A 90 -5.00 -6.67 3.03
CA LEU A 90 -3.74 -5.91 3.07
C LEU A 90 -3.41 -5.43 4.48
N ALA A 91 -4.39 -4.94 5.24
CA ALA A 91 -4.20 -4.52 6.64
C ALA A 91 -3.66 -5.66 7.48
N GLU A 92 -4.30 -6.82 7.38
CA GLU A 92 -3.92 -8.00 8.14
C GLU A 92 -2.50 -8.44 7.79
N GLU A 93 -2.11 -8.35 6.51
CA GLU A 93 -0.77 -8.73 6.09
C GLU A 93 0.31 -7.77 6.58
N VAL A 94 0.05 -6.46 6.53
CA VAL A 94 0.94 -5.45 7.10
C VAL A 94 1.05 -5.66 8.61
N ALA A 95 -0.09 -5.78 9.30
CA ALA A 95 -0.16 -6.01 10.74
C ALA A 95 0.59 -7.27 11.18
N ARG A 96 0.49 -8.37 10.42
CA ARG A 96 1.19 -9.62 10.70
C ARG A 96 2.71 -9.47 10.68
N ARG A 97 3.23 -8.52 9.90
CA ARG A 97 4.67 -8.29 9.70
C ARG A 97 5.26 -7.32 10.71
N ILE A 98 4.62 -6.16 10.88
CA ILE A 98 5.19 -5.08 11.69
C ILE A 98 4.73 -5.11 13.16
N GLY A 99 3.63 -5.82 13.43
CA GLY A 99 2.91 -5.82 14.70
C GLY A 99 1.63 -5.00 14.64
N LYS A 100 0.51 -5.54 15.14
CA LYS A 100 -0.80 -4.85 15.17
C LYS A 100 -0.75 -3.56 15.99
N GLU A 101 0.12 -3.52 16.99
CA GLU A 101 0.32 -2.38 17.88
C GLU A 101 0.99 -1.18 17.22
N LYS A 102 1.63 -1.38 16.06
CA LYS A 102 2.30 -0.33 15.27
C LYS A 102 1.49 0.14 14.07
N LEU A 103 0.33 -0.47 13.84
CA LEU A 103 -0.54 -0.17 12.72
C LEU A 103 -1.68 0.74 13.17
N GLU A 104 -1.77 1.91 12.55
CA GLU A 104 -2.96 2.76 12.64
C GLU A 104 -3.69 2.71 11.29
N TRP A 105 -4.97 2.33 11.32
CA TRP A 105 -5.77 2.16 10.11
C TRP A 105 -6.75 3.32 9.93
N PHE A 106 -6.67 3.94 8.76
CA PHE A 106 -7.63 4.92 8.29
C PHE A 106 -8.27 4.42 6.98
N CYS A 107 -9.60 4.42 6.96
CA CYS A 107 -10.37 4.28 5.74
C CYS A 107 -10.41 5.65 5.05
N LEU A 108 -10.13 5.72 3.74
CA LEU A 108 -10.19 6.99 3.01
C LEU A 108 -11.59 7.31 2.44
N ASP A 109 -12.56 6.44 2.75
CA ASP A 109 -13.87 6.32 2.11
C ASP A 109 -14.92 5.68 3.04
#